data_AF-X1DQL2-F1
#
_entry.id   AF-X1DQL2-F1
#
_cell.length_a   1.000
_cell.length_b   1.000
_cell.length_c   1.000
_cell.angle_alpha   90.00
_cell.angle_beta   90.00
_cell.angle_gamma   90.00
#
_symmetry.space_group_name_H-M   'P 1'
#
loop_
_entity.id
_entity.type
_entity.pdbx_description
1 polymer ?
#
loop_
_entity_poly.entity_id
_entity_poly.type
_entity_poly.pdbx_seq_one_letter_code
_entity_poly.pdbx_strand_id
1 'polypeptide(L)'
;KHWEDLVDYKLNDLKKRLFQTMPNGYCWQDFLDGKLHIDHIVPIVVFNFTQSEHTDFKRCWALNNLQLLPARENMIKHDKLTKPFQPALSLIFKE
;
A
#
# COMPACT_ATOMS: atom_id res chain seq x y z
N LYS A 1 16.60 -9.55 6.71
CA LYS A 1 15.92 -8.33 7.19
C LYS A 1 14.48 -8.70 7.50
N HIS A 2 13.97 -8.32 8.66
CA HIS A 2 12.54 -8.41 8.94
C HIS A 2 11.85 -7.27 8.19
N TRP A 3 10.59 -7.43 7.77
CA TRP A 3 9.91 -6.38 7.01
C TRP A 3 9.71 -5.10 7.84
N GLU A 4 9.56 -5.25 9.16
CA GLU A 4 9.45 -4.14 10.13
C GLU A 4 10.73 -3.30 10.19
N ASP A 5 11.87 -3.84 9.79
CA ASP A 5 13.12 -3.08 9.70
C ASP A 5 13.13 -2.11 8.49
N LEU A 6 12.20 -2.29 7.55
CA LEU A 6 12.11 -1.52 6.31
C LEU A 6 11.11 -0.36 6.41
N VAL A 7 10.27 -0.35 7.44
CA VAL A 7 9.17 0.60 7.60
C VAL A 7 9.13 1.17 9.01
N ASP A 8 8.40 2.26 9.21
CA ASP A 8 8.38 2.99 10.48
C ASP A 8 7.18 2.60 11.39
N TYR A 9 6.69 1.35 11.31
CA TYR A 9 5.55 0.85 12.10
C TYR A 9 5.63 -0.65 12.40
N LYS A 10 4.84 -1.12 13.38
CA LYS A 10 4.78 -2.54 13.79
C LYS A 10 3.58 -3.26 13.18
N LEU A 11 3.59 -4.60 13.25
CA LEU A 11 2.44 -5.43 12.84
C LEU A 11 1.09 -4.99 13.43
N ASN A 12 1.07 -4.53 14.69
CA ASN A 12 -0.17 -4.10 15.34
C ASN A 12 -0.72 -2.80 14.73
N ASP A 13 0.14 -1.88 14.31
CA ASP A 13 -0.27 -0.65 13.64
C ASP A 13 -0.84 -0.96 12.25
N LEU A 14 -0.21 -1.90 11.52
CA LEU A 14 -0.73 -2.40 10.25
C LEU A 14 -2.10 -3.04 10.42
N LYS A 15 -2.26 -3.95 11.39
CA LYS A 15 -3.56 -4.58 11.69
C LYS A 15 -4.62 -3.51 11.99
N LYS A 16 -4.32 -2.57 12.89
CA LYS A 16 -5.22 -1.47 13.25
C LYS A 16 -5.65 -0.68 12.03
N ARG A 17 -4.71 -0.33 11.15
CA ARG A 17 -4.99 0.36 9.89
C ARG A 17 -5.91 -0.46 8.99
N LEU A 18 -5.60 -1.73 8.75
CA LEU A 18 -6.41 -2.60 7.89
C LEU A 18 -7.84 -2.75 8.43
N PHE A 19 -8.00 -2.93 9.74
CA PHE A 19 -9.31 -2.95 10.40
C PHE A 19 -10.10 -1.65 10.19
N GLN A 20 -9.44 -0.49 10.28
CA GLN A 20 -10.09 0.81 10.05
C GLN A 20 -10.54 1.01 8.59
N THR A 21 -9.90 0.33 7.64
CA THR A 21 -10.22 0.41 6.21
C THR A 21 -11.15 -0.71 5.73
N MET A 22 -11.68 -1.53 6.65
CA MET A 22 -12.56 -2.64 6.30
C MET A 22 -13.76 -2.12 5.48
N PRO A 23 -13.99 -2.64 4.25
CA PRO A 23 -15.14 -2.24 3.45
C PRO A 23 -16.46 -2.61 4.13
N ASN A 24 -17.50 -1.80 3.90
CA ASN A 24 -18.83 -2.07 4.45
C ASN A 24 -19.34 -3.45 4.00
N GLY A 25 -19.86 -4.23 4.95
CA GLY A 25 -20.38 -5.58 4.70
C GLY A 25 -19.33 -6.69 4.70
N TYR A 26 -18.06 -6.38 5.00
CA TYR A 26 -17.00 -7.37 5.17
C TYR A 26 -16.54 -7.49 6.62
N CYS A 27 -15.93 -8.63 6.95
CA CYS A 27 -15.30 -8.87 8.24
C CYS A 27 -13.86 -9.39 8.07
N TRP A 28 -13.13 -9.55 9.18
CA TRP A 28 -11.76 -10.05 9.16
C TRP A 28 -11.63 -11.46 8.57
N GLN A 29 -12.64 -12.31 8.74
CA GLN A 29 -12.65 -13.64 8.13
C GLN A 29 -12.65 -13.55 6.61
N ASP A 30 -13.34 -12.58 6.01
CA ASP A 30 -13.33 -12.39 4.55
C ASP A 30 -11.94 -12.03 4.02
N PHE A 31 -11.13 -11.32 4.81
CA PHE A 31 -9.71 -11.11 4.49
C PHE A 31 -8.91 -12.41 4.55
N LEU A 32 -9.10 -13.21 5.61
CA LEU A 32 -8.44 -14.52 5.73
C LEU A 32 -8.86 -15.51 4.64
N ASP A 33 -10.11 -15.41 4.17
CA ASP A 33 -10.66 -16.19 3.05
C ASP A 33 -10.21 -15.67 1.68
N GLY A 34 -9.42 -14.60 1.62
CA GLY A 34 -8.87 -14.03 0.38
C GLY A 34 -9.87 -13.18 -0.42
N LYS A 35 -11.03 -12.83 0.13
CA LYS A 35 -12.02 -11.96 -0.54
C LYS A 35 -11.60 -10.49 -0.52
N LEU A 36 -10.73 -10.12 0.43
CA LEU A 36 -10.12 -8.80 0.52
C LEU A 36 -8.62 -8.90 0.25
N HIS A 37 -8.09 -7.94 -0.49
CA HIS A 37 -6.66 -7.76 -0.71
C HIS A 37 -6.16 -6.53 0.05
N ILE A 38 -4.88 -6.55 0.47
CA ILE A 38 -4.17 -5.33 0.86
C ILE A 38 -3.86 -4.56 -0.42
N ASP A 39 -4.45 -3.37 -0.54
CA ASP A 39 -4.30 -2.46 -1.67
C ASP A 39 -3.41 -1.27 -1.28
N HIS A 40 -2.66 -0.79 -2.27
CA HIS A 40 -1.95 0.48 -2.19
C HIS A 40 -2.83 1.56 -2.83
N ILE A 41 -3.37 2.47 -2.02
CA ILE A 41 -4.26 3.57 -2.44
C ILE A 41 -3.65 4.33 -3.62
N VAL A 42 -2.40 4.77 -3.44
CA VAL A 42 -1.50 5.19 -4.52
C VAL A 42 -0.72 3.96 -4.97
N PRO A 43 -0.83 3.53 -6.24
CA PRO A 43 -0.18 2.32 -6.73
C PRO A 43 1.35 2.34 -6.62
N ILE A 44 1.96 1.19 -6.34
CA ILE A 44 3.42 1.06 -6.22
C ILE A 44 4.16 1.60 -7.46
N VAL A 45 3.63 1.35 -8.65
CA VAL A 45 4.28 1.69 -9.94
C VAL A 45 4.50 3.19 -10.15
N VAL A 46 3.78 4.05 -9.43
CA VAL A 46 3.93 5.51 -9.57
C VAL A 46 4.98 6.11 -8.63
N PHE A 47 5.50 5.33 -7.69
CA PHE A 47 6.56 5.75 -6.77
C PHE A 47 7.95 5.50 -7.37
N ASN A 48 8.90 6.37 -7.07
CA ASN A 48 10.28 6.27 -7.53
C ASN A 48 11.20 5.71 -6.45
N PHE A 49 11.36 4.38 -6.39
CA PHE A 49 12.35 3.75 -5.53
C PHE A 49 12.92 2.45 -6.08
N THR A 50 14.16 2.15 -5.69
CA THR A 50 14.85 0.87 -5.93
C THR A 50 15.41 0.26 -4.64
N GLN A 51 15.41 1.03 -3.56
CA GLN A 51 15.94 0.65 -2.24
C GLN A 51 14.95 1.07 -1.14
N SER A 52 14.96 0.36 -0.01
CA SER A 52 14.11 0.62 1.15
C SER A 52 14.37 1.98 1.82
N GLU A 53 15.56 2.51 1.60
CA GLU A 53 16.07 3.75 2.17
C GLU A 53 15.51 5.00 1.45
N HIS A 54 14.90 4.82 0.27
CA HIS A 54 14.34 5.92 -0.50
C HIS A 54 13.04 6.45 0.13
N THR A 55 12.84 7.77 0.10
CA THR A 55 11.63 8.42 0.62
C THR A 55 10.34 7.85 0.03
N ASP A 56 10.34 7.56 -1.27
CA ASP A 56 9.16 7.01 -1.97
C ASP A 56 8.85 5.57 -1.57
N PHE A 57 9.84 4.77 -1.13
CA PHE A 57 9.58 3.45 -0.53
C PHE A 57 8.77 3.62 0.75
N LYS A 58 9.22 4.52 1.64
CA LYS A 58 8.52 4.80 2.90
C LYS A 58 7.10 5.32 2.68
N ARG A 59 6.90 6.21 1.69
CA ARG A 59 5.57 6.73 1.32
C ARG A 59 4.67 5.64 0.74
N CYS A 60 5.22 4.79 -0.12
CA CYS A 60 4.50 3.68 -0.74
C CYS A 60 3.98 2.71 0.32
N TRP A 61 4.82 2.32 1.27
CA TRP A 61 4.49 1.35 2.31
C TRP A 61 3.91 1.95 3.59
N ALA A 62 3.70 3.27 3.64
CA ALA A 62 3.12 3.95 4.80
C ALA A 62 1.69 3.47 5.07
N LEU A 63 1.31 3.40 6.35
CA LEU A 63 -0.03 2.95 6.78
C LEU A 63 -1.15 3.72 6.07
N ASN A 64 -1.00 5.03 5.88
CA ASN A 64 -2.01 5.86 5.22
C ASN A 64 -2.17 5.57 3.72
N ASN A 65 -1.22 4.87 3.09
CA ASN A 65 -1.31 4.41 1.70
C ASN A 65 -1.83 2.97 1.59
N LEU A 66 -1.96 2.24 2.70
CA LEU A 66 -2.47 0.87 2.71
C LEU A 66 -3.96 0.86 3.10
N GLN A 67 -4.73 -0.03 2.45
CA GLN A 67 -6.14 -0.28 2.77
C GLN A 67 -6.55 -1.72 2.43
N LEU A 68 -7.70 -2.16 2.94
CA LEU A 68 -8.38 -3.35 2.44
C LEU A 68 -9.33 -2.96 1.31
N LEU A 69 -9.33 -3.78 0.24
CA LEU A 69 -10.23 -3.61 -0.89
C LEU A 69 -10.73 -4.99 -1.37
N PRO A 70 -11.99 -5.13 -1.82
CA PRO A 70 -12.45 -6.38 -2.41
C PRO A 70 -11.53 -6.83 -3.53
N ALA A 71 -11.18 -8.11 -3.56
CA ALA A 71 -10.21 -8.68 -4.50
C ALA A 71 -10.52 -8.28 -5.96
N ARG A 72 -11.80 -8.38 -6.34
CA ARG A 72 -12.30 -7.97 -7.66
C ARG A 72 -12.08 -6.48 -7.93
N GLU A 73 -12.36 -5.62 -6.96
CA GLU A 73 -12.18 -4.17 -7.11
C GLU A 73 -10.70 -3.80 -7.21
N ASN A 74 -9.83 -4.44 -6.43
CA ASN A 74 -8.39 -4.25 -6.52
C ASN A 74 -7.84 -4.63 -7.91
N MET A 75 -8.32 -5.74 -8.47
CA MET A 75 -7.98 -6.14 -9.84
C MET A 75 -8.45 -5.13 -10.90
N ILE A 76 -9.65 -4.56 -10.73
CA ILE A 76 -10.19 -3.53 -11.65
C ILE A 76 -9.43 -2.20 -11.52
N LYS A 77 -9.03 -1.85 -10.29
CA LYS A 77 -8.24 -0.66 -9.98
C LYS A 77 -6.87 -0.71 -10.64
N HIS A 78 -6.19 -1.85 -10.59
CA HIS A 78 -4.84 -2.02 -11.14
C HIS A 78 -3.90 -0.90 -10.63
N ASP A 79 -3.33 -0.10 -11.52
CA ASP A 79 -2.43 1.02 -11.26
C ASP A 79 -3.09 2.39 -11.50
N LYS A 80 -4.42 2.46 -11.51
CA LYS A 80 -5.14 3.71 -11.75
C LYS A 80 -4.99 4.66 -10.56
N LEU A 81 -4.59 5.89 -10.86
CA LEU A 81 -4.61 7.00 -9.92
C LEU A 81 -5.99 7.65 -9.89
N THR A 82 -6.54 7.85 -8.68
CA THR A 82 -7.78 8.60 -8.48
C THR A 82 -7.56 10.10 -8.30
N LYS A 83 -6.31 10.51 -8.03
CA LYS A 83 -5.90 11.89 -7.78
C LYS A 83 -4.49 12.11 -8.36
N PRO A 84 -4.13 13.36 -8.74
CA PRO A 84 -2.75 13.67 -9.12
C PRO A 84 -1.76 13.25 -8.03
N PHE A 85 -0.64 12.65 -8.43
CA PHE A 85 0.41 12.18 -7.53
C PHE A 85 1.76 12.64 -8.05
N GLN A 86 2.59 13.16 -7.14
CA GLN A 86 3.97 13.56 -7.42
C GLN A 86 4.93 12.60 -6.70
N PRO A 87 5.68 11.74 -7.43
CA PRO A 87 6.76 10.98 -6.83
C PRO A 87 7.92 11.88 -6.42
N ALA A 88 8.76 11.37 -5.52
CA ALA A 88 10.03 12.00 -5.21
C ALA A 88 10.91 12.05 -6.48
N LEU A 89 11.79 13.05 -6.54
CA LEU A 89 12.74 13.20 -7.62
C LEU A 89 13.66 11.96 -7.65
N SER A 90 13.65 11.23 -8.77
CA SER A 90 14.62 10.17 -9.00
C SER A 90 15.97 10.82 -9.24
N LEU A 91 16.96 10.52 -8.39
CA LEU A 91 18.36 10.87 -8.64
C LEU A 91 19.02 9.89 -9.63
N ILE A 92 18.33 8.80 -9.98
CA ILE A 92 18.74 7.89 -11.03
C ILE A 92 18.20 8.47 -12.33
N PHE A 93 19.10 9.03 -13.13
CA PHE A 93 18.82 9.36 -14.53
C PHE A 93 18.58 8.03 -15.25
N LYS A 94 17.35 7.81 -15.73
CA LYS A 94 17.09 6.75 -16.70
C LYS A 94 17.59 7.28 -18.04
N GLU A 95 18.65 6.68 -18.57
CA GLU A 95 19.11 6.89 -19.96
C GLU A 95 18.03 6.50 -20.96
#